data_AF-A0AAU8L7R2-F1
#
_entry.id   AF-A0AAU8L7R2-F1
#
_cell.length_a   1.000
_cell.length_b   1.000
_cell.length_c   1.000
_cell.angle_alpha   90.00
_cell.angle_beta   90.00
_cell.angle_gamma   90.00
#
_symmetry.space_group_name_H-M   'P 1'
#
loop_
_entity.id
_entity.type
_entity.pdbx_description
1 polymer ?
#
loop_
_entity_poly.entity_id
_entity_poly.type
_entity_poly.pdbx_seq_one_letter_code
_entity_poly.pdbx_strand_id
1 'polypeptide(L)'
;MGISRKNLEALVDDVVLPFEKFIIEDPRLSEYLLDPEVAKVHNLAVSKLTVYIYANLKRARAYIQEGALRHKEKFIPVENLREFYSLYFTLCKEWNQKHFENEDRFGKNIESIEQFVYESFAKENESKEEFFIYDSEVLSSDMQKMHYEDAVKISAVDFCAEGSIDELDIEDILESCDDLAQSVQDETIAHDEAYFLHVNERFQSYAAVLEKNMEFRDLGFTLSKLSALLSVHMPLLATHGDQKKIMVILNAIVEDLIAWTDAVLKEKTAVDIHYLDASLFSSIIQFEMLLTPSNDEEELEFF
;
A
#
# COMPACT_ATOMS: atom_id res chain seq x y z
N MET A 1 5.90 -2.41 -20.71
CA MET A 1 5.44 -1.01 -20.50
C MET A 1 4.98 -0.90 -19.06
N GLY A 2 5.45 0.11 -18.33
CA GLY A 2 5.09 0.33 -16.93
C GLY A 2 3.80 1.13 -16.78
N ILE A 3 3.16 1.03 -15.62
CA ILE A 3 2.00 1.85 -15.24
C ILE A 3 2.49 3.29 -15.09
N SER A 4 1.72 4.27 -15.56
CA SER A 4 2.05 5.67 -15.30
C SER A 4 1.86 5.97 -13.81
N ARG A 5 2.63 6.92 -13.24
CA ARG A 5 2.45 7.37 -11.84
C ARG A 5 0.99 7.72 -11.53
N LYS A 6 0.35 8.47 -12.44
CA LYS A 6 -1.07 8.84 -12.35
C LYS A 6 -2.02 7.63 -12.29
N ASN A 7 -1.77 6.60 -13.10
CA ASN A 7 -2.60 5.40 -13.06
C ASN A 7 -2.30 4.57 -11.79
N LEU A 8 -1.06 4.57 -11.31
CA LEU A 8 -0.74 3.89 -10.05
C LEU A 8 -1.38 4.58 -8.85
N GLU A 9 -1.38 5.92 -8.82
CA GLU A 9 -2.12 6.73 -7.84
C GLU A 9 -3.61 6.39 -7.87
N ALA A 10 -4.24 6.46 -9.06
CA ALA A 10 -5.65 6.11 -9.21
C ALA A 10 -5.96 4.67 -8.80
N LEU A 11 -5.05 3.72 -9.04
CA LEU A 11 -5.22 2.32 -8.63
C LEU A 11 -5.18 2.17 -7.11
N VAL A 12 -4.35 2.97 -6.43
CA VAL A 12 -4.32 2.98 -4.97
C VAL A 12 -5.59 3.59 -4.39
N ASP A 13 -6.02 4.74 -4.93
CA ASP A 13 -7.22 5.46 -4.49
C ASP A 13 -8.52 4.67 -4.73
N ASP A 14 -8.66 4.04 -5.90
CA ASP A 14 -9.92 3.42 -6.31
C ASP A 14 -10.01 1.93 -5.89
N VAL A 15 -8.89 1.28 -5.55
CA VAL A 15 -8.85 -0.16 -5.25
C VAL A 15 -8.22 -0.48 -3.90
N VAL A 16 -6.97 -0.04 -3.67
CA VAL A 16 -6.20 -0.48 -2.49
C VAL A 16 -6.79 0.08 -1.20
N LEU A 17 -6.89 1.41 -1.08
CA LEU A 17 -7.39 2.06 0.14
C LEU A 17 -8.85 1.71 0.44
N PRO A 18 -9.78 1.71 -0.53
CA PRO A 18 -11.17 1.33 -0.27
C PRO A 18 -11.31 -0.10 0.23
N PHE A 19 -10.55 -1.03 -0.36
CA PHE A 19 -10.57 -2.43 0.06
C PHE A 19 -9.97 -2.61 1.46
N GLU A 20 -8.83 -1.98 1.75
CA GLU A 20 -8.20 -2.01 3.08
C GLU A 20 -9.15 -1.48 4.16
N LYS A 21 -9.80 -0.34 3.92
CA LYS A 21 -10.79 0.25 4.83
C LYS A 21 -11.97 -0.69 5.07
N PHE A 22 -12.55 -1.26 4.01
CA PHE A 22 -13.66 -2.21 4.13
C PHE A 22 -13.28 -3.43 4.96
N ILE A 23 -12.10 -3.99 4.75
CA ILE A 23 -11.60 -5.16 5.48
C ILE A 23 -11.39 -4.87 6.96
N ILE A 24 -10.86 -3.69 7.32
CA ILE A 24 -10.66 -3.28 8.71
C ILE A 24 -11.99 -3.11 9.44
N GLU A 25 -13.02 -2.61 8.75
CA GLU A 25 -14.35 -2.39 9.31
C GLU A 25 -15.22 -3.66 9.35
N ASP A 26 -14.82 -4.74 8.65
CA ASP A 26 -15.60 -5.99 8.59
C ASP A 26 -15.56 -6.74 9.94
N PRO A 27 -16.72 -6.98 10.59
CA PRO A 27 -16.77 -7.64 11.90
C PRO A 27 -16.21 -9.07 11.93
N ARG A 28 -16.10 -9.73 10.77
CA ARG A 28 -15.55 -11.09 10.65
C ARG A 28 -14.04 -11.10 10.71
N LEU A 29 -13.40 -9.97 10.36
CA LEU A 29 -11.96 -9.79 10.35
C LEU A 29 -11.46 -8.83 11.44
N SER A 30 -12.35 -8.03 12.02
CA SER A 30 -12.00 -6.99 12.98
C SER A 30 -11.15 -7.54 14.13
N GLU A 31 -11.48 -8.69 14.71
CA GLU A 31 -10.71 -9.31 15.82
C GLU A 31 -9.27 -9.63 15.43
N TYR A 32 -9.00 -9.99 14.17
CA TYR A 32 -7.66 -10.30 13.67
C TYR A 32 -6.85 -9.05 13.34
N LEU A 33 -7.52 -7.98 12.96
CA LEU A 33 -6.92 -6.70 12.55
C LEU A 33 -6.91 -5.66 13.68
N LEU A 34 -7.40 -6.01 14.89
CA LEU A 34 -7.25 -5.20 16.10
C LEU A 34 -5.77 -4.97 16.46
N ASP A 35 -4.90 -5.92 16.11
CA ASP A 35 -3.46 -5.77 16.28
C ASP A 35 -2.90 -4.84 15.18
N PRO A 36 -2.38 -3.65 15.52
CA PRO A 36 -1.88 -2.69 14.54
C PRO A 36 -0.77 -3.26 13.65
N GLU A 37 0.06 -4.16 14.17
CA GLU A 37 1.13 -4.78 13.38
C GLU A 37 0.57 -5.77 12.35
N VAL A 38 -0.49 -6.51 12.71
CA VAL A 38 -1.18 -7.41 11.78
C VAL A 38 -1.91 -6.61 10.71
N ALA A 39 -2.60 -5.52 11.09
CA ALA A 39 -3.25 -4.61 10.15
C ALA A 39 -2.25 -4.01 9.16
N LYS A 40 -1.10 -3.54 9.65
CA LYS A 40 -0.01 -2.98 8.84
C LYS A 40 0.53 -3.97 7.82
N VAL A 41 0.75 -5.23 8.25
CA VAL A 41 1.20 -6.31 7.36
C VAL A 41 0.13 -6.62 6.31
N HIS A 42 -1.14 -6.66 6.69
CA HIS A 42 -2.25 -6.91 5.76
C HIS A 42 -2.44 -5.78 4.73
N ASN A 43 -2.35 -4.53 5.15
CA ASN A 43 -2.41 -3.38 4.24
C ASN A 43 -1.22 -3.41 3.27
N LEU A 44 -0.02 -3.67 3.76
CA LEU A 44 1.12 -3.89 2.86
C LEU A 44 0.87 -5.04 1.88
N ALA A 45 0.12 -6.05 2.31
CA ALA A 45 -0.18 -7.21 1.50
C ALA A 45 -1.10 -6.94 0.32
N VAL A 46 -2.26 -6.33 0.57
CA VAL A 46 -3.22 -5.93 -0.48
C VAL A 46 -2.55 -5.04 -1.51
N SER A 47 -1.84 -4.05 -1.00
CA SER A 47 -1.05 -3.11 -1.76
C SER A 47 -0.03 -3.80 -2.70
N LYS A 48 0.85 -4.65 -2.15
CA LYS A 48 1.88 -5.37 -2.94
C LYS A 48 1.25 -6.31 -3.95
N LEU A 49 0.18 -7.00 -3.58
CA LEU A 49 -0.53 -7.88 -4.48
C LEU A 49 -1.00 -7.11 -5.72
N THR A 50 -1.64 -5.96 -5.53
CA THR A 50 -2.16 -5.10 -6.62
C THR A 50 -1.05 -4.70 -7.59
N VAL A 51 0.09 -4.29 -7.05
CA VAL A 51 1.29 -3.95 -7.85
C VAL A 51 1.86 -5.14 -8.58
N TYR A 52 1.98 -6.29 -7.91
CA TYR A 52 2.54 -7.49 -8.51
C TYR A 52 1.62 -8.05 -9.58
N ILE A 53 0.29 -7.95 -9.44
CA ILE A 53 -0.65 -8.27 -10.51
C ILE A 53 -0.32 -7.42 -11.74
N TYR A 54 -0.02 -6.13 -11.58
CA TYR A 54 0.42 -5.30 -12.70
C TYR A 54 1.80 -5.68 -13.26
N ALA A 55 2.80 -5.80 -12.39
CA ALA A 55 4.20 -5.79 -12.78
C ALA A 55 4.83 -7.18 -12.92
N ASN A 56 4.44 -8.14 -12.07
CA ASN A 56 5.09 -9.44 -11.89
C ASN A 56 4.13 -10.53 -11.35
N LEU A 57 3.51 -11.28 -12.27
CA LEU A 57 2.55 -12.35 -11.94
C LEU A 57 3.12 -13.42 -11.01
N LYS A 58 4.40 -13.79 -11.17
CA LYS A 58 5.05 -14.80 -10.32
C LYS A 58 5.08 -14.35 -8.86
N ARG A 59 5.44 -13.08 -8.61
CA ARG A 59 5.42 -12.51 -7.27
C ARG A 59 3.99 -12.40 -6.74
N ALA A 60 3.01 -12.02 -7.56
CA ALA A 60 1.61 -11.99 -7.15
C ALA A 60 1.14 -13.37 -6.65
N ARG A 61 1.45 -14.44 -7.39
CA ARG A 61 1.13 -15.82 -6.99
C ARG A 61 1.80 -16.22 -5.69
N ALA A 62 3.12 -15.98 -5.56
CA ALA A 62 3.86 -16.27 -4.33
C ALA A 62 3.26 -15.53 -3.12
N TYR A 63 2.83 -14.30 -3.34
CA TYR A 63 2.25 -13.46 -2.31
C TYR A 63 0.86 -13.95 -1.85
N ILE A 64 0.03 -14.41 -2.79
CA ILE A 64 -1.24 -15.08 -2.48
C ILE A 64 -1.00 -16.36 -1.67
N GLN A 65 0.02 -17.15 -2.01
CA GLN A 65 0.37 -18.36 -1.26
C GLN A 65 0.81 -18.04 0.17
N GLU A 66 1.66 -17.03 0.36
CA GLU A 66 2.07 -16.57 1.68
C GLU A 66 0.86 -16.12 2.50
N GLY A 67 -0.04 -15.32 1.91
CA GLY A 67 -1.29 -14.91 2.54
C GLY A 67 -2.17 -16.10 2.92
N ALA A 68 -2.32 -17.08 2.02
CA ALA A 68 -3.10 -18.30 2.27
C ALA A 68 -2.59 -19.08 3.48
N LEU A 69 -1.26 -19.23 3.61
CA LEU A 69 -0.64 -19.90 4.75
C LEU A 69 -0.95 -19.16 6.06
N ARG A 70 -0.81 -17.82 6.08
CA ARG A 70 -1.11 -17.00 7.26
C ARG A 70 -2.59 -17.04 7.64
N HIS A 71 -3.49 -16.94 6.65
CA HIS A 71 -4.92 -17.05 6.88
C HIS A 71 -5.30 -18.42 7.47
N LYS A 72 -4.64 -19.49 7.02
CA LYS A 72 -4.80 -20.83 7.58
C LYS A 72 -4.31 -20.91 9.03
N GLU A 73 -3.16 -20.33 9.36
CA GLU A 73 -2.65 -20.27 10.74
C GLU A 73 -3.58 -19.50 11.69
N LYS A 74 -4.28 -18.49 11.15
CA LYS A 74 -5.28 -17.69 11.87
C LYS A 74 -6.69 -18.29 11.84
N PHE A 75 -6.86 -19.46 11.22
CA PHE A 75 -8.14 -20.14 11.07
C PHE A 75 -9.23 -19.28 10.41
N ILE A 76 -8.85 -18.41 9.48
CA ILE A 76 -9.80 -17.61 8.71
C ILE A 76 -10.59 -18.55 7.78
N PRO A 77 -11.94 -18.56 7.83
CA PRO A 77 -12.75 -19.42 6.96
C PRO A 77 -12.52 -19.15 5.48
N VAL A 78 -12.44 -20.21 4.67
CA VAL A 78 -12.27 -20.10 3.21
C VAL A 78 -13.47 -19.36 2.59
N GLU A 79 -14.66 -19.52 3.14
CA GLU A 79 -15.87 -18.80 2.75
C GLU A 79 -15.70 -17.27 2.84
N ASN A 80 -15.03 -16.78 3.90
CA ASN A 80 -14.72 -15.35 4.02
C ASN A 80 -13.69 -14.92 2.96
N LEU A 81 -12.65 -15.73 2.76
CA LEU A 81 -11.63 -15.43 1.74
C LEU A 81 -12.23 -15.34 0.33
N ARG A 82 -13.19 -16.22 -0.01
CA ARG A 82 -13.89 -16.20 -1.30
C ARG A 82 -14.60 -14.87 -1.54
N GLU A 83 -15.30 -14.38 -0.53
CA GLU A 83 -16.02 -13.11 -0.60
C GLU A 83 -15.05 -11.94 -0.75
N PHE A 84 -13.99 -11.88 0.06
CA PHE A 84 -12.99 -10.81 -0.02
C PHE A 84 -12.21 -10.81 -1.34
N TYR A 85 -11.84 -11.99 -1.87
CA TYR A 85 -11.24 -12.06 -3.21
C TYR A 85 -12.22 -11.66 -4.31
N SER A 86 -13.51 -12.00 -4.18
CA SER A 86 -14.54 -11.58 -5.13
C SER A 86 -14.69 -10.06 -5.15
N LEU A 87 -14.74 -9.43 -3.98
CA LEU A 87 -14.77 -7.97 -3.82
C LEU A 87 -13.52 -7.31 -4.44
N TYR A 88 -12.32 -7.77 -4.03
CA TYR A 88 -11.05 -7.26 -4.53
C TYR A 88 -10.92 -7.33 -6.06
N PHE A 89 -11.24 -8.47 -6.66
CA PHE A 89 -11.18 -8.62 -8.12
C PHE A 89 -12.24 -7.79 -8.84
N THR A 90 -13.40 -7.55 -8.22
CA THR A 90 -14.42 -6.67 -8.80
C THR A 90 -13.91 -5.24 -8.88
N LEU A 91 -13.35 -4.71 -7.78
CA LEU A 91 -12.71 -3.37 -7.76
C LEU A 91 -11.60 -3.26 -8.81
N CYS A 92 -10.73 -4.26 -8.91
CA CYS A 92 -9.66 -4.26 -9.90
C CYS A 92 -10.20 -4.24 -11.33
N LYS A 93 -11.27 -4.99 -11.63
CA LYS A 93 -11.89 -5.04 -12.96
C LYS A 93 -12.58 -3.72 -13.30
N GLU A 94 -13.32 -3.13 -12.38
CA GLU A 94 -13.98 -1.82 -12.56
C GLU A 94 -12.95 -0.71 -12.80
N TRP A 95 -11.90 -0.67 -11.98
CA TRP A 95 -10.79 0.25 -12.20
C TRP A 95 -10.14 0.04 -13.57
N ASN A 96 -9.89 -1.21 -13.96
CA ASN A 96 -9.30 -1.52 -15.26
C ASN A 96 -10.17 -1.02 -16.42
N GLN A 97 -11.49 -1.22 -16.34
CA GLN A 97 -12.46 -0.75 -17.35
C GLN A 97 -12.53 0.79 -17.44
N LYS A 98 -12.40 1.48 -16.30
CA LYS A 98 -12.42 2.96 -16.23
C LYS A 98 -11.14 3.58 -16.81
N HIS A 99 -10.00 2.90 -16.67
CA HIS A 99 -8.69 3.44 -17.02
C HIS A 99 -8.10 2.90 -18.33
N PHE A 100 -8.63 1.79 -18.87
CA PHE A 100 -8.17 1.18 -20.11
C PHE A 100 -9.34 0.72 -21.01
N GLU A 101 -9.26 1.06 -22.30
CA GLU A 101 -10.33 0.80 -23.28
C GLU A 101 -10.27 -0.61 -23.92
N ASN A 102 -9.18 -1.37 -23.74
CA ASN A 102 -8.95 -2.67 -24.37
C ASN A 102 -8.31 -3.67 -23.38
N GLU A 103 -8.24 -4.96 -23.74
CA GLU A 103 -7.46 -5.98 -23.02
C GLU A 103 -6.01 -5.53 -22.78
N ASP A 104 -5.78 -4.92 -21.64
CA ASP A 104 -4.48 -4.43 -21.21
C ASP A 104 -3.76 -5.51 -20.39
N ARG A 105 -2.51 -5.25 -20.03
CA ARG A 105 -1.70 -6.19 -19.25
C ARG A 105 -2.33 -6.46 -17.89
N PHE A 106 -2.91 -5.44 -17.23
CA PHE A 106 -3.49 -5.58 -15.91
C PHE A 106 -4.73 -6.48 -15.94
N GLY A 107 -5.64 -6.27 -16.89
CA GLY A 107 -6.82 -7.13 -17.10
C GLY A 107 -6.46 -8.60 -17.28
N LYS A 108 -5.51 -8.92 -18.17
CA LYS A 108 -5.05 -10.31 -18.38
C LYS A 108 -4.41 -10.91 -17.14
N ASN A 109 -3.68 -10.11 -16.39
CA ASN A 109 -3.04 -10.56 -15.17
C ASN A 109 -4.05 -10.80 -14.04
N ILE A 110 -5.11 -9.99 -13.94
CA ILE A 110 -6.23 -10.22 -13.03
C ILE A 110 -6.87 -11.58 -13.33
N GLU A 111 -7.20 -11.87 -14.60
CA GLU A 111 -7.79 -13.16 -14.99
C GLU A 111 -6.90 -14.34 -14.62
N SER A 112 -5.58 -14.23 -14.84
CA SER A 112 -4.62 -15.28 -14.48
C SER A 112 -4.53 -15.48 -12.97
N ILE A 113 -4.64 -14.41 -12.18
CA ILE A 113 -4.51 -14.48 -10.72
C ILE A 113 -5.81 -14.97 -10.10
N GLU A 114 -6.96 -14.56 -10.63
CA GLU A 114 -8.27 -15.08 -10.28
C GLU A 114 -8.34 -16.59 -10.54
N GLN A 115 -7.82 -17.06 -11.68
CA GLN A 115 -7.71 -18.50 -11.97
C GLN A 115 -6.85 -19.22 -10.93
N PHE A 116 -5.70 -18.64 -10.58
CA PHE A 116 -4.80 -19.21 -9.58
C PHE A 116 -5.43 -19.29 -8.18
N VAL A 117 -6.15 -18.25 -7.76
CA VAL A 117 -6.90 -18.26 -6.48
C VAL A 117 -7.96 -19.36 -6.52
N TYR A 118 -8.75 -19.43 -7.59
CA TYR A 118 -9.74 -20.49 -7.75
C TYR A 118 -9.12 -21.89 -7.61
N GLU A 119 -8.05 -22.18 -8.35
CA GLU A 119 -7.34 -23.47 -8.28
C GLU A 119 -6.78 -23.79 -6.89
N SER A 120 -6.44 -22.75 -6.10
CA SER A 120 -5.86 -22.91 -4.77
C SER A 120 -6.89 -23.17 -3.67
N PHE A 121 -8.13 -22.72 -3.84
CA PHE A 121 -9.14 -22.68 -2.76
C PHE A 121 -10.49 -23.34 -3.10
N ALA A 122 -10.74 -23.66 -4.36
CA ALA A 122 -11.99 -24.29 -4.77
C ALA A 122 -12.09 -25.73 -4.25
N LYS A 123 -13.33 -26.14 -3.99
CA LYS A 123 -13.65 -27.53 -3.64
C LYS A 123 -13.60 -28.40 -4.90
N GLU A 124 -13.39 -29.70 -4.71
CA GLU A 124 -13.43 -30.66 -5.80
C GLU A 124 -14.82 -30.61 -6.49
N ASN A 125 -14.84 -30.31 -7.79
CA ASN A 125 -16.03 -30.12 -8.64
C ASN A 125 -16.81 -28.79 -8.48
N GLU A 126 -16.29 -27.81 -7.74
CA GLU A 126 -16.84 -26.45 -7.73
C GLU A 126 -16.34 -25.68 -8.96
N SER A 127 -17.23 -25.08 -9.74
CA SER A 127 -16.85 -24.23 -10.88
C SER A 127 -16.31 -22.87 -10.44
N LYS A 128 -15.61 -22.17 -11.33
CA LYS A 128 -15.06 -20.83 -11.04
C LYS A 128 -16.18 -19.82 -10.79
N GLU A 129 -17.28 -19.95 -11.52
CA GLU A 129 -18.48 -19.12 -11.40
C GLU A 129 -19.23 -19.39 -10.08
N GLU A 130 -19.15 -20.61 -9.54
CA GLU A 130 -19.69 -20.92 -8.21
C GLU A 130 -18.76 -20.45 -7.08
N PHE A 131 -17.45 -20.45 -7.32
CA PHE A 131 -16.46 -20.03 -6.34
C PHE A 131 -16.46 -18.52 -6.10
N PHE A 132 -16.51 -17.70 -7.17
CA PHE A 132 -16.59 -16.25 -7.07
C PHE A 132 -18.03 -15.75 -7.10
N ILE A 133 -18.41 -14.91 -6.14
CA ILE A 133 -19.81 -14.50 -5.91
C ILE A 133 -20.14 -13.13 -6.49
N TYR A 134 -19.74 -12.89 -7.74
CA TYR A 134 -19.84 -11.59 -8.42
C TYR A 134 -21.28 -11.04 -8.53
N ASP A 135 -22.28 -11.92 -8.67
CA ASP A 135 -23.69 -11.51 -8.84
C ASP A 135 -24.49 -11.51 -7.52
N SER A 136 -23.83 -11.51 -6.35
CA SER A 136 -24.52 -11.55 -5.06
C SER A 136 -24.97 -10.16 -4.58
N GLU A 137 -26.17 -10.09 -3.98
CA GLU A 137 -26.70 -8.85 -3.37
C GLU A 137 -25.79 -8.32 -2.25
N VAL A 138 -25.15 -9.23 -1.50
CA VAL A 138 -24.18 -8.90 -0.44
C VAL A 138 -22.97 -8.20 -1.04
N LEU A 139 -22.36 -8.78 -2.09
CA LEU A 139 -21.23 -8.17 -2.78
C LEU A 139 -21.60 -6.81 -3.35
N SER A 140 -22.78 -6.67 -3.97
CA SER A 140 -23.24 -5.37 -4.48
C SER A 140 -23.36 -4.30 -3.38
N SER A 141 -23.90 -4.68 -2.21
CA SER A 141 -23.99 -3.77 -1.06
C SER A 141 -22.62 -3.40 -0.49
N ASP A 142 -21.67 -4.32 -0.48
CA ASP A 142 -20.32 -4.09 0.05
C ASP A 142 -19.46 -3.27 -0.93
N MET A 143 -19.61 -3.50 -2.24
CA MET A 143 -19.04 -2.65 -3.28
C MET A 143 -19.53 -1.20 -3.16
N GLN A 144 -20.82 -0.97 -2.87
CA GLN A 144 -21.35 0.38 -2.63
C GLN A 144 -20.68 1.08 -1.44
N LYS A 145 -20.28 0.33 -0.40
CA LYS A 145 -19.54 0.90 0.74
C LYS A 145 -18.12 1.32 0.33
N MET A 146 -17.50 0.60 -0.62
CA MET A 146 -16.14 0.90 -1.10
C MET A 146 -16.10 1.96 -2.20
N HIS A 147 -17.18 2.14 -2.96
CA HIS A 147 -17.38 3.29 -3.85
C HIS A 147 -17.76 4.55 -3.07
N TYR A 148 -16.98 4.88 -2.05
CA TYR A 148 -17.13 6.09 -1.26
C TYR A 148 -17.29 7.29 -2.21
N GLU A 149 -18.49 7.86 -2.28
CA GLU A 149 -18.68 9.21 -2.80
C GLU A 149 -17.69 10.09 -2.02
N ASP A 150 -16.71 10.68 -2.72
CA ASP A 150 -15.69 11.61 -2.20
C ASP A 150 -15.53 11.47 -0.68
N ALA A 151 -14.74 10.50 -0.22
CA ALA A 151 -14.46 10.27 1.21
C ALA A 151 -14.41 11.61 1.95
N VAL A 152 -15.22 11.73 3.02
CA VAL A 152 -15.42 12.99 3.77
C VAL A 152 -14.07 13.67 3.96
N LYS A 153 -13.79 14.67 3.13
CA LYS A 153 -12.52 15.38 3.15
C LYS A 153 -12.40 16.04 4.49
N ILE A 154 -11.33 15.71 5.21
CA ILE A 154 -11.04 16.36 6.49
C ILE A 154 -10.09 17.49 6.16
N SER A 155 -10.54 18.73 6.29
CA SER A 155 -9.66 19.88 6.07
C SER A 155 -8.66 20.00 7.23
N ALA A 156 -7.47 20.51 6.94
CA ALA A 156 -6.45 20.73 7.97
C ALA A 156 -6.93 21.71 9.06
N VAL A 157 -7.75 22.70 8.69
CA VAL A 157 -8.34 23.65 9.64
C VAL A 157 -9.26 22.93 10.61
N ASP A 158 -10.16 22.09 10.09
CA ASP A 158 -11.13 21.36 10.92
C ASP A 158 -10.40 20.34 11.81
N PHE A 159 -9.48 19.57 11.23
CA PHE A 159 -8.68 18.57 11.96
C PHE A 159 -7.94 19.18 13.16
N CYS A 160 -7.23 20.30 12.96
CA CYS A 160 -6.50 20.96 14.05
C CYS A 160 -7.44 21.66 15.05
N ALA A 161 -8.60 22.15 14.62
CA ALA A 161 -9.53 22.88 15.49
C ALA A 161 -10.36 21.95 16.40
N GLU A 162 -10.64 20.72 15.95
CA GLU A 162 -11.41 19.72 16.69
C GLU A 162 -10.64 19.09 17.86
N GLY A 163 -9.35 19.42 18.01
CA GLY A 163 -8.49 18.81 19.03
C GLY A 163 -8.16 17.36 18.71
N SER A 164 -8.27 16.96 17.44
CA SER A 164 -7.91 15.63 16.94
C SER A 164 -6.40 15.36 16.98
N ILE A 165 -5.61 16.40 17.24
CA ILE A 165 -4.17 16.35 17.53
C ILE A 165 -3.82 17.46 18.52
N ASP A 166 -2.84 17.23 19.41
CA ASP A 166 -2.34 18.25 20.33
C ASP A 166 -1.04 18.91 19.84
N GLU A 167 -0.65 20.02 20.49
CA GLU A 167 0.51 20.82 20.06
C GLU A 167 1.83 20.05 20.23
N LEU A 168 1.96 19.17 21.23
CA LEU A 168 3.18 18.39 21.44
C LEU A 168 3.34 17.33 20.35
N ASP A 169 2.25 16.68 19.97
CA ASP A 169 2.25 15.75 18.85
C ASP A 169 2.58 16.48 17.53
N ILE A 170 2.09 17.71 17.33
CA ILE A 170 2.46 18.54 16.17
C ILE A 170 3.96 18.86 16.17
N GLU A 171 4.52 19.28 17.31
CA GLU A 171 5.94 19.57 17.46
C GLU A 171 6.80 18.33 17.16
N ASP A 172 6.43 17.16 17.69
CA ASP A 172 7.10 15.88 17.43
C ASP A 172 7.11 15.55 15.91
N ILE A 173 5.98 15.75 15.21
CA ILE A 173 5.87 15.48 13.76
C ILE A 173 6.77 16.44 12.98
N LEU A 174 6.75 17.73 13.32
CA LEU A 174 7.56 18.76 12.65
C LEU A 174 9.05 18.50 12.83
N GLU A 175 9.50 18.26 14.07
CA GLU A 175 10.90 17.96 14.37
C GLU A 175 11.37 16.70 13.63
N SER A 176 10.57 15.64 13.66
CA SER A 176 10.95 14.40 12.97
C SER A 176 10.94 14.52 11.45
N CYS A 177 10.11 15.40 10.87
CA CYS A 177 10.13 15.71 9.44
C CYS A 177 11.39 16.49 9.06
N ASP A 178 11.77 17.50 9.85
CA ASP A 178 12.98 18.30 9.64
C ASP A 178 14.26 17.44 9.75
N ASP A 179 14.32 16.56 10.76
CA ASP A 179 15.43 15.60 10.95
C ASP A 179 15.59 14.64 9.75
N LEU A 180 14.47 14.15 9.22
CA LEU A 180 14.44 13.31 8.03
C LEU A 180 14.92 14.09 6.80
N ALA A 181 14.41 15.31 6.62
CA ALA A 181 14.79 16.18 5.51
C ALA A 181 16.29 16.46 5.50
N GLN A 182 16.83 16.86 6.65
CA GLN A 182 18.26 17.11 6.81
C GLN A 182 19.10 15.87 6.46
N SER A 183 18.64 14.68 6.86
CA SER A 183 19.38 13.43 6.63
C SER A 183 19.40 13.01 5.17
N VAL A 184 18.32 13.26 4.42
CA VAL A 184 18.22 12.87 2.99
C VAL A 184 18.82 13.92 2.05
N GLN A 185 18.73 15.19 2.41
CA GLN A 185 19.08 16.32 1.55
C GLN A 185 20.50 16.86 1.78
N ASP A 186 21.28 16.26 2.70
CA ASP A 186 22.67 16.64 2.91
C ASP A 186 23.57 16.13 1.76
N GLU A 187 23.76 16.99 0.76
CA GLU A 187 24.64 16.73 -0.39
C GLU A 187 26.13 16.57 -0.04
N THR A 188 26.53 16.84 1.21
CA THR A 188 27.93 16.75 1.65
C THR A 188 28.33 15.35 2.11
N ILE A 189 27.35 14.48 2.37
CA ILE A 189 27.58 13.12 2.89
C ILE A 189 27.78 12.14 1.74
N ALA A 190 28.71 11.20 1.90
CA ALA A 190 28.85 10.09 0.96
C ALA A 190 27.67 9.12 1.13
N HIS A 191 26.99 8.77 0.03
CA HIS A 191 25.86 7.83 0.04
C HIS A 191 26.30 6.37 0.19
N ASP A 192 26.98 6.06 1.28
CA ASP A 192 27.41 4.71 1.66
C ASP A 192 26.36 3.99 2.52
N GLU A 193 26.69 2.80 3.03
CA GLU A 193 25.80 2.01 3.86
C GLU A 193 25.38 2.75 5.15
N ALA A 194 26.29 3.53 5.75
CA ALA A 194 25.99 4.27 6.97
C ALA A 194 24.99 5.40 6.70
N TYR A 195 25.11 6.07 5.55
CA TYR A 195 24.11 7.02 5.09
C TYR A 195 22.71 6.39 4.96
N PHE A 196 22.59 5.26 4.25
CA PHE A 196 21.28 4.61 4.06
C PHE A 196 20.71 4.06 5.36
N LEU A 197 21.55 3.57 6.28
CA LEU A 197 21.12 3.17 7.61
C LEU A 197 20.54 4.36 8.38
N HIS A 198 21.23 5.49 8.38
CA HIS A 198 20.76 6.69 9.09
C HIS A 198 19.45 7.23 8.51
N VAL A 199 19.35 7.33 7.18
CA VAL A 199 18.10 7.73 6.50
C VAL A 199 16.94 6.80 6.86
N ASN A 200 17.20 5.49 6.87
CA ASN A 200 16.20 4.50 7.23
C ASN A 200 15.70 4.65 8.68
N GLU A 201 16.61 4.92 9.64
CA GLU A 201 16.24 5.24 11.03
C GLU A 201 15.33 6.47 11.10
N ARG A 202 15.61 7.52 10.31
CA ARG A 202 14.76 8.72 10.29
C ARG A 202 13.38 8.47 9.69
N PHE A 203 13.28 7.65 8.64
CA PHE A 203 11.98 7.20 8.14
C PHE A 203 11.19 6.44 9.20
N GLN A 204 11.84 5.56 9.98
CA GLN A 204 11.18 4.83 11.07
C GLN A 204 10.68 5.76 12.18
N SER A 205 11.52 6.71 12.61
CA SER A 205 11.12 7.70 13.62
C SER A 205 9.92 8.51 13.16
N TYR A 206 9.95 9.01 11.93
CA TYR A 206 8.87 9.83 11.41
C TYR A 206 7.57 9.04 11.22
N ALA A 207 7.66 7.82 10.70
CA ALA A 207 6.53 6.90 10.63
C ALA A 207 5.90 6.64 12.01
N ALA A 208 6.73 6.36 13.02
CA ALA A 208 6.26 6.06 14.37
C ALA A 208 5.54 7.25 15.03
N VAL A 209 5.96 8.48 14.76
CA VAL A 209 5.28 9.67 15.27
C VAL A 209 3.93 9.86 14.57
N LEU A 210 3.86 9.70 13.24
CA LEU A 210 2.60 9.79 12.49
C LEU A 210 1.58 8.72 12.94
N GLU A 211 2.04 7.49 13.17
CA GLU A 211 1.18 6.37 13.58
C GLU A 211 0.49 6.57 14.95
N LYS A 212 0.93 7.55 15.77
CA LYS A 212 0.24 7.94 17.01
C LYS A 212 -1.13 8.53 16.75
N ASN A 213 -1.32 9.21 15.61
CA ASN A 213 -2.60 9.80 15.22
C ASN A 213 -3.36 8.85 14.30
N MET A 214 -4.65 8.63 14.59
CA MET A 214 -5.50 7.73 13.78
C MET A 214 -5.62 8.20 12.33
N GLU A 215 -5.71 9.51 12.09
CA GLU A 215 -5.85 10.08 10.75
C GLU A 215 -4.52 10.03 9.96
N PHE A 216 -3.37 9.90 10.61
CA PHE A 216 -2.07 9.82 9.90
C PHE A 216 -1.51 8.40 9.85
N ARG A 217 -2.29 7.42 10.31
CA ARG A 217 -1.84 6.04 10.43
C ARG A 217 -1.49 5.43 9.07
N ASP A 218 -2.27 5.69 8.04
CA ASP A 218 -2.01 5.12 6.70
C ASP A 218 -0.76 5.73 6.06
N LEU A 219 -0.52 7.02 6.28
CA LEU A 219 0.72 7.70 5.90
C LEU A 219 1.93 7.12 6.64
N GLY A 220 1.84 6.99 7.96
CA GLY A 220 2.89 6.40 8.79
C GLY A 220 3.18 4.93 8.43
N PHE A 221 2.14 4.13 8.22
CA PHE A 221 2.27 2.76 7.71
C PHE A 221 2.97 2.72 6.37
N THR A 222 2.58 3.61 5.46
CA THR A 222 3.22 3.74 4.16
C THR A 222 4.72 4.01 4.27
N LEU A 223 5.15 4.93 5.15
CA LEU A 223 6.57 5.18 5.39
C LEU A 223 7.29 4.00 6.05
N SER A 224 6.65 3.30 6.98
CA SER A 224 7.18 2.08 7.55
C SER A 224 7.43 1.00 6.49
N LYS A 225 6.59 0.93 5.45
CA LYS A 225 6.81 0.03 4.30
C LYS A 225 8.07 0.40 3.53
N LEU A 226 8.31 1.69 3.29
CA LEU A 226 9.55 2.19 2.68
C LEU A 226 10.77 1.81 3.53
N SER A 227 10.68 1.99 4.85
CA SER A 227 11.77 1.63 5.75
C SER A 227 12.08 0.12 5.72
N ALA A 228 11.05 -0.73 5.75
CA ALA A 228 11.24 -2.17 5.66
C ALA A 228 11.91 -2.56 4.33
N LEU A 229 11.51 -1.91 3.23
CA LEU A 229 12.11 -2.11 1.92
C LEU A 229 13.58 -1.68 1.88
N LEU A 230 13.92 -0.51 2.43
CA LEU A 230 15.30 -0.04 2.57
C LEU A 230 16.13 -1.04 3.38
N SER A 231 15.58 -1.54 4.49
CA SER A 231 16.23 -2.51 5.38
C SER A 231 16.54 -3.83 4.65
N VAL A 232 15.60 -4.37 3.88
CA VAL A 232 15.78 -5.62 3.10
C VAL A 232 16.86 -5.46 2.03
N HIS A 233 16.94 -4.29 1.39
CA HIS A 233 17.88 -4.03 0.30
C HIS A 233 19.18 -3.32 0.75
N MET A 234 19.34 -3.05 2.06
CA MET A 234 20.45 -2.28 2.63
C MET A 234 21.84 -2.66 2.09
N PRO A 235 22.21 -3.96 2.00
CA PRO A 235 23.54 -4.35 1.52
C PRO A 235 23.82 -3.97 0.06
N LEU A 236 22.78 -3.66 -0.72
CA LEU A 236 22.86 -3.38 -2.15
C LEU A 236 22.71 -1.88 -2.46
N LEU A 237 22.11 -1.06 -1.58
CA LEU A 237 21.79 0.34 -1.87
C LEU A 237 23.03 1.18 -2.21
N ALA A 238 24.10 1.02 -1.43
CA ALA A 238 25.35 1.76 -1.59
C ALA A 238 26.12 1.43 -2.89
N THR A 239 25.88 0.25 -3.46
CA THR A 239 26.59 -0.24 -4.67
C THR A 239 25.65 -0.45 -5.85
N HIS A 240 24.38 -0.07 -5.73
CA HIS A 240 23.38 -0.27 -6.75
C HIS A 240 23.72 0.51 -8.02
N GLY A 241 23.61 -0.12 -9.20
CA GLY A 241 23.90 0.55 -10.48
C GLY A 241 23.03 1.77 -10.76
N ASP A 242 21.85 1.83 -10.14
CA ASP A 242 20.91 2.96 -10.20
C ASP A 242 20.88 3.81 -8.91
N GLN A 243 21.95 3.84 -8.11
CA GLN A 243 22.01 4.60 -6.85
C GLN A 243 21.55 6.07 -7.01
N LYS A 244 21.95 6.74 -8.10
CA LYS A 244 21.50 8.12 -8.35
C LYS A 244 19.98 8.23 -8.49
N LYS A 245 19.32 7.25 -9.12
CA LYS A 245 17.85 7.23 -9.24
C LYS A 245 17.19 6.96 -7.89
N ILE A 246 17.77 6.05 -7.10
CA ILE A 246 17.33 5.78 -5.72
C ILE A 246 17.31 7.09 -4.92
N MET A 247 18.40 7.86 -4.97
CA MET A 247 18.51 9.14 -4.27
C MET A 247 17.49 10.16 -4.74
N VAL A 248 17.26 10.25 -6.06
CA VAL A 248 16.23 11.15 -6.61
C VAL A 248 14.83 10.78 -6.11
N ILE A 249 14.50 9.49 -6.02
CA ILE A 249 13.20 9.02 -5.51
C ILE A 249 13.07 9.32 -4.01
N LEU A 250 14.10 9.05 -3.21
CA LEU A 250 14.08 9.35 -1.77
C LEU A 250 13.94 10.85 -1.52
N ASN A 251 14.65 11.70 -2.27
CA ASN A 251 14.51 13.14 -2.17
C ASN A 251 13.11 13.62 -2.56
N ALA A 252 12.53 13.08 -3.64
CA ALA A 252 11.17 13.43 -4.04
C ALA A 252 10.12 13.03 -2.99
N ILE A 253 10.27 11.85 -2.37
CA ILE A 253 9.43 11.42 -1.25
C ILE A 253 9.54 12.41 -0.07
N VAL A 254 10.75 12.82 0.29
CA VAL A 254 10.97 13.78 1.38
C VAL A 254 10.39 15.15 1.04
N GLU A 255 10.54 15.64 -0.19
CA GLU A 255 9.92 16.90 -0.63
C GLU A 255 8.39 16.86 -0.52
N ASP A 256 7.77 15.74 -0.93
CA ASP A 256 6.33 15.54 -0.83
C ASP A 256 5.87 15.52 0.67
N LEU A 257 6.66 14.89 1.57
CA LEU A 257 6.38 14.85 3.01
C LEU A 257 6.53 16.21 3.70
N ILE A 258 7.55 17.00 3.34
CA ILE A 258 7.74 18.37 3.83
C ILE A 258 6.53 19.22 3.43
N ALA A 259 6.17 19.18 2.14
CA ALA A 259 5.03 19.93 1.62
C ALA A 259 3.72 19.56 2.33
N TRP A 260 3.51 18.27 2.59
CA TRP A 260 2.36 17.79 3.36
C TRP A 260 2.39 18.27 4.81
N THR A 261 3.52 18.14 5.50
CA THR A 261 3.64 18.55 6.91
C THR A 261 3.37 20.05 7.06
N ASP A 262 3.96 20.87 6.18
CA ASP A 262 3.73 22.30 6.16
C ASP A 262 2.25 22.63 5.86
N ALA A 263 1.65 22.03 4.83
CA ALA A 263 0.28 22.32 4.44
C ALA A 263 -0.77 21.87 5.48
N VAL A 264 -0.55 20.72 6.14
CA VAL A 264 -1.51 20.15 7.09
C VAL A 264 -1.35 20.74 8.49
N LEU A 265 -0.12 20.82 9.02
CA LEU A 265 0.08 21.13 10.44
C LEU A 265 0.48 22.58 10.70
N LYS A 266 1.32 23.15 9.83
CA LYS A 266 1.89 24.49 10.02
C LYS A 266 1.01 25.58 9.44
N GLU A 267 0.74 25.52 8.14
CA GLU A 267 -0.03 26.51 7.40
C GLU A 267 -1.54 26.24 7.48
N LYS A 268 -1.93 24.98 7.67
CA LYS A 268 -3.34 24.52 7.75
C LYS A 268 -4.13 24.89 6.49
N THR A 269 -3.51 24.74 5.32
CA THR A 269 -4.06 25.10 4.00
C THR A 269 -4.61 23.90 3.24
N ALA A 270 -4.31 22.67 3.66
CA ALA A 270 -4.77 21.47 2.99
C ALA A 270 -6.30 21.32 3.08
N VAL A 271 -6.94 21.10 1.92
CA VAL A 271 -8.40 20.88 1.79
C VAL A 271 -8.79 19.48 2.28
N ASP A 272 -7.87 18.54 2.19
CA ASP A 272 -7.99 17.17 2.63
C ASP A 272 -6.65 16.77 3.23
N ILE A 273 -6.60 16.25 4.45
CA ILE A 273 -5.34 15.83 5.12
C ILE A 273 -4.77 14.53 4.53
N HIS A 274 -5.60 13.73 3.85
CA HIS A 274 -5.21 12.43 3.29
C HIS A 274 -4.68 12.52 1.85
N TYR A 275 -4.51 13.73 1.31
CA TYR A 275 -4.19 13.95 -0.10
C TYR A 275 -2.87 13.34 -0.57
N LEU A 276 -1.93 13.08 0.36
CA LEU A 276 -0.62 12.53 0.03
C LEU A 276 -0.63 11.01 -0.05
N ASP A 277 -1.56 10.33 0.63
CA ASP A 277 -1.50 8.88 0.89
C ASP A 277 -1.26 8.05 -0.35
N ALA A 278 -2.09 8.21 -1.39
CA ALA A 278 -1.95 7.42 -2.61
C ALA A 278 -0.71 7.77 -3.44
N SER A 279 -0.31 9.04 -3.47
CA SER A 279 0.85 9.48 -4.24
C SER A 279 2.18 9.10 -3.60
N LEU A 280 2.26 9.14 -2.27
CA LEU A 280 3.37 8.59 -1.51
C LEU A 280 3.44 7.07 -1.70
N PHE A 281 2.30 6.39 -1.56
CA PHE A 281 2.24 4.94 -1.68
C PHE A 281 2.68 4.47 -3.08
N SER A 282 2.20 5.15 -4.13
CA SER A 282 2.64 4.97 -5.53
C SER A 282 4.15 5.17 -5.71
N SER A 283 4.74 6.16 -5.05
CA SER A 283 6.18 6.43 -5.11
C SER A 283 7.01 5.30 -4.48
N ILE A 284 6.55 4.76 -3.35
CA ILE A 284 7.19 3.63 -2.67
C ILE A 284 7.09 2.35 -3.48
N ILE A 285 5.97 2.13 -4.15
CA ILE A 285 5.82 1.02 -5.10
C ILE A 285 6.82 1.12 -6.24
N GLN A 286 6.96 2.30 -6.86
CA GLN A 286 7.93 2.51 -7.93
C GLN A 286 9.37 2.25 -7.44
N PHE A 287 9.65 2.64 -6.20
CA PHE A 287 10.91 2.36 -5.54
C PHE A 287 11.15 0.85 -5.34
N GLU A 288 10.14 0.10 -4.89
CA GLU A 288 10.21 -1.37 -4.77
C GLU A 288 10.47 -2.04 -6.11
N MET A 289 9.82 -1.57 -7.17
CA MET A 289 10.03 -2.07 -8.53
C MET A 289 11.45 -1.81 -9.04
N LEU A 290 12.07 -0.69 -8.65
CA LEU A 290 13.46 -0.38 -9.01
C LEU A 290 14.45 -1.31 -8.31
N LEU A 291 14.20 -1.65 -7.04
CA LEU A 291 15.08 -2.49 -6.21
C LEU A 291 14.91 -3.99 -6.44
N THR A 292 13.79 -4.37 -7.07
CA THR A 292 13.46 -5.74 -7.40
C THR A 292 13.97 -6.09 -8.80
N PRO A 293 14.96 -6.99 -8.95
CA PRO A 293 15.29 -7.51 -10.27
C PRO A 293 14.10 -8.32 -10.81
N SER A 294 13.76 -8.10 -12.07
CA SER A 294 12.81 -8.90 -12.84
C SER A 294 13.45 -10.23 -13.23
N ASN A 295 13.73 -11.09 -12.25
CA ASN A 295 14.14 -12.47 -12.52
C ASN A 295 12.88 -13.31 -12.81
N ASP A 296 12.49 -13.32 -14.08
CA ASP A 296 11.78 -14.45 -14.67
C ASP A 296 12.70 -15.69 -14.58
N GLU A 297 12.18 -16.88 -14.24
CA GLU A 297 12.92 -18.13 -13.92
C GLU A 297 13.46 -18.20 -12.48
N GLU A 298 12.69 -18.47 -11.42
CA GLU A 298 12.61 -19.82 -10.83
C GLU A 298 11.15 -20.31 -10.68
N GLU A 299 10.82 -21.50 -11.20
CA GLU A 299 9.58 -22.21 -10.83
C GLU A 299 9.71 -22.70 -9.38
N LEU A 300 8.83 -22.23 -8.49
CA LEU A 300 8.66 -22.83 -7.17
C LEU A 300 7.76 -24.06 -7.33
N GLU A 301 8.31 -25.24 -7.06
CA GLU A 301 7.57 -26.51 -6.97
C GLU A 301 6.44 -26.42 -5.94
N PHE A 302 5.27 -26.95 -6.33
CA PHE A 302 4.00 -26.93 -5.58
C PHE A 302 3.90 -28.03 -4.51
N PHE A 303 3.10 -27.77 -3.47
CA PHE A 303 2.54 -28.76 -2.53
C PHE A 303 1.11 -29.14 -2.90
#